data_AF-A0A840YMZ6-F1
#
_entry.id   AF-A0A840YMZ6-F1
#
_cell.length_a   1.000
_cell.length_b   1.000
_cell.length_c   1.000
_cell.angle_alpha   90.00
_cell.angle_beta   90.00
_cell.angle_gamma   90.00
#
_symmetry.space_group_name_H-M   'P 1'
#
loop_
_entity.id
_entity.type
_entity.pdbx_description
1 polymer ?
#
loop_
_entity_poly.entity_id
_entity_poly.type
_entity_poly.pdbx_seq_one_letter_code
_entity_poly.pdbx_strand_id
1 'polypeptide(L)'
;MGQALHAQSASTAPAAAQATSEAPRPASDMAAVLQTLTALGAKPFETLSPTEARRQPSPADAVKRVISDRGIQLPPAVAAVQTRDLQVDGAAGQLPARLYTPGNRPAGAAPLPLIVYWHGGGWVVADLDTYDATPRALAAMTGAAVLSVHYRQGPENRFPAAHDDAVAAYRWAIANARQLGANPERLAVAGESAGGNLAINVAIAARDGNLTRPDHVLAVYPIAGADTNTPSYQENANALPLSRGAMEWFVKNAFDNASQAQDPRVNLVGRNDLRGLPPVTIVSAQIDPLRSEGETLTARLREAGVDVQQRTYPGTTHEFFGMAAVVEGAQQAQAFAVERLRPALGGQAPAPAQPVATNAPANAAAVPSLSREEASRLVGTNLVGANNEKTGEIENLIVDSTGRVRGAVVEWGGFLGIGQRSAIVPMNSIQFQADGRGHLALTREQLEGLPRYDRDKLSELGRQQGFGDNLQLLHK
;
A
#
# COMPACT_ATOMS: atom_id res chain seq x y z
N MET A 1 -65.00 -22.01 30.93
CA MET A 1 -64.73 -23.45 30.70
C MET A 1 -64.56 -23.65 29.20
N GLY A 2 -63.49 -24.13 28.61
CA GLY A 2 -62.22 -24.66 29.08
C GLY A 2 -61.57 -25.31 27.86
N GLN A 3 -60.30 -24.99 27.63
CA GLN A 3 -59.30 -25.76 26.87
C GLN A 3 -59.45 -25.91 25.34
N ALA A 4 -58.52 -25.28 24.62
CA ALA A 4 -57.94 -25.85 23.41
C ALA A 4 -56.41 -25.85 23.58
N LEU A 5 -55.86 -27.07 23.66
CA LEU A 5 -54.44 -27.38 23.68
C LEU A 5 -53.80 -26.97 22.35
N HIS A 6 -52.70 -26.23 22.39
CA HIS A 6 -51.67 -26.25 21.34
C HIS A 6 -50.30 -26.35 22.01
N ALA A 7 -49.60 -27.43 21.67
CA ALA A 7 -48.29 -27.78 22.18
C ALA A 7 -47.24 -26.77 21.69
N GLN A 8 -46.39 -26.33 22.63
CA GLN A 8 -45.21 -25.52 22.35
C GLN A 8 -44.10 -26.41 21.76
N SER A 9 -43.67 -26.13 20.54
CA SER A 9 -42.35 -26.54 20.05
C SER A 9 -41.36 -25.41 20.34
N ALA A 10 -40.55 -25.57 21.39
CA ALA A 10 -39.43 -24.69 21.67
C ALA A 10 -38.31 -24.94 20.63
N SER A 11 -38.20 -24.05 19.65
CA SER A 11 -37.03 -23.95 18.78
C SER A 11 -35.95 -23.16 19.53
N THR A 12 -34.93 -23.84 20.02
CA THR A 12 -33.72 -23.21 20.55
C THR A 12 -32.87 -22.72 19.38
N ALA A 13 -32.93 -21.42 19.09
CA ALA A 13 -31.95 -20.76 18.24
C ALA A 13 -30.57 -20.82 18.93
N PRO A 14 -29.48 -21.13 18.20
CA PRO A 14 -28.16 -21.10 18.80
C PRO A 14 -27.79 -19.64 19.10
N ALA A 15 -27.34 -19.40 20.34
CA ALA A 15 -26.79 -18.13 20.76
C ALA A 15 -25.63 -17.75 19.83
N ALA A 16 -25.78 -16.64 19.10
CA ALA A 16 -24.68 -16.04 18.36
C ALA A 16 -23.57 -15.72 19.36
N ALA A 17 -22.42 -16.39 19.21
CA ALA A 17 -21.20 -16.03 19.91
C ALA A 17 -20.85 -14.59 19.51
N GLN A 18 -21.12 -13.63 20.40
CA GLN A 18 -20.54 -12.30 20.31
C GLN A 18 -19.04 -12.44 20.54
N ALA A 19 -18.29 -12.65 19.46
CA ALA A 19 -16.88 -12.35 19.46
C ALA A 19 -16.77 -10.82 19.64
N THR A 20 -16.43 -10.38 20.84
CA THR A 20 -15.99 -9.01 21.09
C THR A 20 -14.65 -8.85 20.37
N SER A 21 -14.67 -8.52 19.07
CA SER A 21 -13.44 -8.22 18.34
C SER A 21 -12.87 -6.93 18.92
N GLU A 22 -11.72 -7.04 19.58
CA GLU A 22 -10.93 -5.89 20.01
C GLU A 22 -10.72 -4.95 18.81
N ALA A 23 -10.91 -3.63 18.99
CA ALA A 23 -10.76 -2.67 17.91
C ALA A 23 -9.36 -2.82 17.26
N PRO A 24 -9.26 -2.77 15.93
CA PRO A 24 -7.99 -3.01 15.24
C PRO A 24 -6.93 -1.99 15.69
N ARG A 25 -5.72 -2.48 15.95
CA ARG A 25 -4.59 -1.66 16.37
C ARG A 25 -3.64 -1.40 15.20
N PRO A 26 -3.04 -0.20 15.11
CA PRO A 26 -2.00 0.05 14.12
C PRO A 26 -0.82 -0.92 14.31
N ALA A 27 -0.22 -1.35 13.21
CA ALA A 27 1.06 -2.06 13.23
C ALA A 27 2.14 -1.18 13.89
N SER A 28 3.20 -1.79 14.43
CA SER A 28 4.20 -1.08 15.24
C SER A 28 4.90 0.06 14.50
N ASP A 29 5.12 -0.11 13.20
CA ASP A 29 5.69 0.87 12.29
C ASP A 29 4.73 2.05 12.03
N MET A 30 3.46 1.75 11.75
CA MET A 30 2.39 2.75 11.60
C MET A 30 2.16 3.50 12.92
N ALA A 31 2.17 2.80 14.05
CA ALA A 31 2.05 3.39 15.38
C ALA A 31 3.19 4.38 15.66
N ALA A 32 4.42 4.08 15.24
CA ALA A 32 5.55 4.99 15.37
C ALA A 32 5.31 6.30 14.60
N VAL A 33 4.77 6.23 13.39
CA VAL A 33 4.42 7.43 12.61
C VAL A 33 3.33 8.25 13.32
N LEU A 34 2.28 7.61 13.84
CA LEU A 34 1.20 8.31 14.55
C LEU A 34 1.68 8.96 15.86
N GLN A 35 2.58 8.29 16.59
CA GLN A 35 3.22 8.86 17.79
C GLN A 35 4.07 10.08 17.43
N THR A 36 4.87 10.00 16.35
CA THR A 36 5.64 11.14 15.86
C THR A 36 4.73 12.29 15.42
N LEU A 37 3.64 12.01 14.71
CA LEU A 37 2.67 13.03 14.30
C LEU A 37 2.07 13.76 15.52
N THR A 38 1.73 13.00 16.56
CA THR A 38 1.24 13.55 17.84
C THR A 38 2.31 14.39 18.53
N ALA A 39 3.56 13.92 18.55
CA ALA A 39 4.69 14.64 19.15
C ALA A 39 5.05 15.94 18.39
N LEU A 40 4.77 16.00 17.09
CA LEU A 40 4.87 17.23 16.29
C LEU A 40 3.77 18.25 16.61
N GLY A 41 2.73 17.85 17.35
CA GLY A 41 1.64 18.72 17.79
C GLY A 41 0.49 18.84 16.80
N ALA A 42 0.29 17.84 15.92
CA ALA A 42 -0.91 17.76 15.10
C ALA A 42 -2.17 17.70 15.97
N LYS A 43 -3.20 18.43 15.56
CA LYS A 43 -4.47 18.55 16.29
C LYS A 43 -5.61 17.94 15.48
N PRO A 44 -6.69 17.48 16.13
CA PRO A 44 -7.89 17.03 15.42
C PRO A 44 -8.45 18.15 14.51
N PHE A 45 -8.76 17.82 13.25
CA PHE A 45 -9.18 18.79 12.23
C PHE A 45 -10.40 19.60 12.65
N GLU A 46 -11.36 18.96 13.32
CA GLU A 46 -12.59 19.57 13.81
C GLU A 46 -12.36 20.73 14.80
N THR A 47 -11.14 20.87 15.33
CA THR A 47 -10.74 21.97 16.23
C THR A 47 -10.07 23.15 15.52
N LEU A 48 -9.85 23.07 14.21
CA LEU A 48 -9.04 24.02 13.45
C LEU A 48 -9.87 24.79 12.42
N SER A 49 -9.44 26.02 12.11
CA SER A 49 -9.82 26.67 10.86
C SER A 49 -9.09 26.02 9.67
N PRO A 50 -9.60 26.14 8.44
CA PRO A 50 -8.89 25.63 7.25
C PRO A 50 -7.47 26.18 7.08
N THR A 51 -7.25 27.45 7.41
CA THR A 51 -5.92 28.06 7.36
C THR A 51 -4.95 27.44 8.37
N GLU A 52 -5.41 27.14 9.59
CA GLU A 52 -4.59 26.45 10.59
C GLU A 52 -4.34 24.99 10.21
N ALA A 53 -5.38 24.30 9.71
CA ALA A 53 -5.29 22.91 9.27
C ALA A 53 -4.32 22.72 8.09
N ARG A 54 -4.17 23.71 7.20
CA ARG A 54 -3.17 23.69 6.12
C ARG A 54 -1.73 23.89 6.59
N ARG A 55 -1.52 24.42 7.80
CA ARG A 55 -0.19 24.74 8.35
C ARG A 55 0.28 23.75 9.42
N GLN A 56 -0.60 22.90 9.91
CA GLN A 56 -0.25 21.95 10.95
C GLN A 56 0.65 20.83 10.41
N PRO A 57 1.39 20.14 11.28
CA PRO A 57 2.16 18.96 10.89
C PRO A 57 1.28 17.91 10.23
N SER A 58 1.78 17.36 9.12
CA SER A 58 1.12 16.31 8.35
C SER A 58 1.72 14.92 8.66
N PRO A 59 1.03 13.83 8.29
CA PRO A 59 1.63 12.49 8.33
C PRO A 59 2.93 12.40 7.52
N ALA A 60 3.07 13.17 6.44
CA ALA A 60 4.31 13.24 5.67
C ALA A 60 5.47 13.84 6.48
N ASP A 61 5.21 14.84 7.33
CA ASP A 61 6.22 15.42 8.22
C ASP A 61 6.64 14.42 9.31
N ALA A 62 5.68 13.65 9.83
CA ALA A 62 5.97 12.57 10.75
C ALA A 62 6.87 11.49 10.10
N VAL A 63 6.59 11.10 8.85
CA VAL A 63 7.46 10.17 8.10
C VAL A 63 8.85 10.75 7.89
N LYS A 64 8.98 12.02 7.46
CA LYS A 64 10.28 12.70 7.31
C LYS A 64 11.07 12.69 8.62
N ARG A 65 10.39 12.92 9.75
CA ARG A 65 11.02 12.86 11.07
C ARG A 65 11.48 11.44 11.44
N VAL A 66 10.65 10.42 11.22
CA VAL A 66 11.02 9.02 11.46
C VAL A 66 12.21 8.59 10.60
N ILE A 67 12.23 8.98 9.32
CA ILE A 67 13.36 8.73 8.42
C ILE A 67 14.64 9.35 8.98
N SER A 68 14.58 10.63 9.37
CA SER A 68 15.73 11.35 9.94
C SER A 68 16.22 10.72 11.22
N ASP A 69 15.33 10.46 12.18
CA ASP A 69 15.68 9.92 13.50
C ASP A 69 16.29 8.51 13.41
N ARG A 70 15.90 7.73 12.40
CA ARG A 70 16.39 6.37 12.16
C ARG A 70 17.52 6.28 11.12
N GLY A 71 17.93 7.40 10.51
CA GLY A 71 18.95 7.43 9.47
C GLY A 71 18.58 6.64 8.19
N ILE A 72 17.29 6.50 7.89
CA ILE A 72 16.81 5.70 6.76
C ILE A 72 17.22 6.36 5.45
N GLN A 73 17.85 5.57 4.57
CA GLN A 73 18.18 6.01 3.21
C GLN A 73 17.03 5.66 2.26
N LEU A 74 16.58 6.64 1.48
CA LEU A 74 15.58 6.39 0.45
C LEU A 74 16.15 5.49 -0.66
N PRO A 75 15.32 4.65 -1.30
CA PRO A 75 15.76 3.85 -2.43
C PRO A 75 16.38 4.73 -3.53
N PRO A 76 17.53 4.34 -4.12
CA PRO A 76 18.21 5.15 -5.13
C PRO A 76 17.32 5.55 -6.31
N ALA A 77 16.42 4.67 -6.75
CA ALA A 77 15.49 4.96 -7.83
C ALA A 77 14.50 6.09 -7.49
N VAL A 78 14.03 6.15 -6.23
CA VAL A 78 13.15 7.22 -5.73
C VAL A 78 13.93 8.52 -5.60
N ALA A 79 15.16 8.46 -5.08
CA ALA A 79 16.05 9.62 -4.96
C ALA A 79 16.45 10.20 -6.33
N ALA A 80 16.53 9.37 -7.37
CA ALA A 80 16.89 9.79 -8.73
C ALA A 80 15.74 10.45 -9.51
N VAL A 81 14.49 10.41 -9.01
CA VAL A 81 13.34 11.04 -9.68
C VAL A 81 13.54 12.55 -9.76
N GLN A 82 13.47 13.07 -10.97
CA GLN A 82 13.55 14.50 -11.25
C GLN A 82 12.17 15.13 -11.15
N THR A 83 12.09 16.32 -10.58
CA THR A 83 10.85 17.09 -10.48
C THR A 83 10.96 18.42 -11.21
N ARG A 84 9.86 18.84 -11.84
CA ARG A 84 9.72 20.16 -12.45
C ARG A 84 8.34 20.73 -12.15
N ASP A 85 8.30 21.90 -11.55
CA ASP A 85 7.06 22.64 -11.31
C ASP A 85 6.63 23.36 -12.58
N LEU A 86 5.31 23.39 -12.81
CA LEU A 86 4.68 24.00 -13.98
C LEU A 86 3.23 24.42 -13.66
N GLN A 87 2.63 25.16 -14.60
CA GLN A 87 1.22 25.49 -14.57
C GLN A 87 0.46 24.66 -15.60
N VAL A 88 -0.77 24.26 -15.26
CA VAL A 88 -1.69 23.53 -16.14
C VAL A 88 -3.05 24.21 -16.16
N ASP A 89 -3.80 24.08 -17.27
CA ASP A 89 -5.14 24.68 -17.34
C ASP A 89 -6.11 23.95 -16.40
N GLY A 90 -6.67 24.70 -15.43
CA GLY A 90 -7.82 24.32 -14.64
C GLY A 90 -9.12 24.87 -15.22
N ALA A 91 -10.25 24.62 -14.54
CA ALA A 91 -11.56 25.02 -15.04
C ALA A 91 -11.80 26.54 -14.94
N ALA A 92 -11.09 27.23 -14.04
CA ALA A 92 -11.24 28.67 -13.82
C ALA A 92 -9.89 29.42 -13.71
N GLY A 93 -8.84 28.91 -14.34
CA GLY A 93 -7.51 29.51 -14.32
C GLY A 93 -6.39 28.49 -14.31
N GLN A 94 -5.15 28.97 -14.26
CA GLN A 94 -3.96 28.13 -14.16
C GLN A 94 -3.86 27.47 -12.77
N LEU A 95 -3.48 26.20 -12.74
CA LEU A 95 -3.27 25.40 -11.54
C LEU A 95 -1.80 25.03 -11.40
N PRO A 96 -1.23 25.07 -10.18
CA PRO A 96 0.08 24.50 -9.91
C PRO A 96 0.09 23.00 -10.15
N ALA A 97 1.16 22.52 -10.78
CA ALA A 97 1.42 21.10 -10.93
C ALA A 97 2.92 20.82 -10.81
N ARG A 98 3.24 19.58 -10.48
CA ARG A 98 4.62 19.06 -10.47
C ARG A 98 4.71 17.82 -11.33
N LEU A 99 5.62 17.85 -12.30
CA LEU A 99 5.95 16.70 -13.13
C LEU A 99 7.10 15.93 -12.49
N TYR A 100 6.87 14.65 -12.24
CA TYR A 100 7.85 13.68 -11.75
C TYR A 100 8.29 12.82 -12.92
N THR A 101 9.60 12.81 -13.20
CA THR A 101 10.19 12.01 -14.27
C THR A 101 11.16 11.01 -13.66
N PRO A 102 11.09 9.71 -14.01
CA PRO A 102 12.05 8.72 -13.55
C PRO A 102 13.48 9.15 -13.88
N GLY A 103 14.39 8.95 -12.93
CA GLY A 103 15.80 9.30 -13.11
C GLY A 103 16.51 8.47 -14.18
N ASN A 104 17.71 8.91 -14.55
CA ASN A 104 18.65 8.16 -15.41
C ASN A 104 18.11 7.77 -16.80
N ARG A 105 17.22 8.59 -17.37
CA ARG A 105 16.74 8.36 -18.74
C ARG A 105 17.86 8.57 -19.78
N PRO A 106 18.08 7.62 -20.70
CA PRO A 106 18.99 7.82 -21.82
C PRO A 106 18.57 9.00 -22.71
N ALA A 107 19.54 9.70 -23.29
CA ALA A 107 19.28 10.68 -24.34
C ALA A 107 18.54 10.01 -25.51
N GLY A 108 17.48 10.65 -26.00
CA GLY A 108 16.65 10.11 -27.09
C GLY A 108 15.71 8.96 -26.70
N ALA A 109 15.54 8.66 -25.41
CA ALA A 109 14.59 7.64 -24.96
C ALA A 109 13.15 7.95 -25.41
N ALA A 110 12.36 6.90 -25.65
CA ALA A 110 10.96 7.02 -26.08
C ALA A 110 10.09 7.78 -25.06
N PRO A 111 8.97 8.41 -25.48
CA PRO A 111 8.04 9.05 -24.56
C PRO A 111 7.51 8.09 -23.50
N LEU A 112 7.40 8.56 -22.25
CA LEU A 112 6.96 7.76 -21.11
C LEU A 112 5.44 7.56 -21.11
N PRO A 113 4.92 6.52 -20.47
CA PRO A 113 3.54 6.54 -20.00
C PRO A 113 3.29 7.76 -19.11
N LEU A 114 2.04 8.22 -19.02
CA LEU A 114 1.64 9.33 -18.16
C LEU A 114 0.63 8.88 -17.10
N ILE A 115 0.93 9.14 -15.85
CA ILE A 115 -0.02 9.07 -14.74
C ILE A 115 -0.40 10.51 -14.38
N VAL A 116 -1.68 10.88 -14.46
CA VAL A 116 -2.18 12.13 -13.88
C VAL A 116 -2.66 11.84 -12.46
N TYR A 117 -2.12 12.58 -11.49
CA TYR A 117 -2.30 12.31 -10.07
C TYR A 117 -2.95 13.50 -9.35
N TRP A 118 -3.91 13.20 -8.46
CA TRP A 118 -4.51 14.17 -7.55
C TRP A 118 -4.30 13.76 -6.09
N HIS A 119 -3.84 14.72 -5.29
CA HIS A 119 -3.60 14.51 -3.88
C HIS A 119 -4.90 14.44 -3.06
N GLY A 120 -4.82 13.85 -1.86
CA GLY A 120 -5.93 13.82 -0.91
C GLY A 120 -6.09 15.13 -0.13
N GLY A 121 -6.57 15.04 1.12
CA GLY A 121 -6.84 16.21 1.97
C GLY A 121 -8.28 16.74 1.92
N GLY A 122 -9.25 15.86 1.62
CA GLY A 122 -10.69 16.15 1.75
C GLY A 122 -11.18 17.37 0.95
N TRP A 123 -10.48 17.70 -0.15
CA TRP A 123 -10.66 18.91 -0.96
C TRP A 123 -10.41 20.26 -0.25
N VAL A 124 -9.80 20.25 0.93
CA VAL A 124 -9.65 21.44 1.79
C VAL A 124 -8.19 21.70 2.18
N VAL A 125 -7.40 20.65 2.40
CA VAL A 125 -6.01 20.73 2.88
C VAL A 125 -5.04 19.97 1.97
N ALA A 126 -3.75 20.01 2.33
CA ALA A 126 -2.64 19.41 1.59
C ALA A 126 -2.35 20.10 0.25
N ASP A 127 -1.19 19.76 -0.30
CA ASP A 127 -0.64 20.32 -1.53
C ASP A 127 0.34 19.32 -2.18
N LEU A 128 1.06 19.80 -3.20
CA LEU A 128 2.07 19.02 -3.91
C LEU A 128 3.21 18.53 -3.00
N ASP A 129 3.60 19.32 -2.00
CA ASP A 129 4.73 18.99 -1.10
C ASP A 129 4.32 17.98 -0.03
N THR A 130 3.07 18.03 0.43
CA THR A 130 2.50 17.08 1.38
C THR A 130 2.45 15.66 0.81
N TYR A 131 2.07 15.54 -0.47
CA TYR A 131 1.94 14.24 -1.14
C TYR A 131 3.13 13.86 -2.02
N ASP A 132 4.27 14.58 -1.96
CA ASP A 132 5.41 14.38 -2.88
C ASP A 132 5.90 12.92 -2.97
N ALA A 133 5.83 12.19 -1.86
CA ALA A 133 6.32 10.81 -1.77
C ALA A 133 5.61 9.85 -2.74
N THR A 134 4.31 9.99 -2.95
CA THR A 134 3.54 9.04 -3.78
C THR A 134 3.83 9.20 -5.27
N PRO A 135 3.68 10.38 -5.90
CA PRO A 135 4.04 10.57 -7.31
C PRO A 135 5.51 10.20 -7.59
N ARG A 136 6.40 10.48 -6.64
CA ARG A 136 7.82 10.10 -6.73
C ARG A 136 8.00 8.58 -6.73
N ALA A 137 7.35 7.86 -5.82
CA ALA A 137 7.39 6.40 -5.79
C ALA A 137 6.78 5.78 -7.05
N LEU A 138 5.62 6.27 -7.50
CA LEU A 138 4.98 5.81 -8.73
C LEU A 138 5.88 6.04 -9.95
N ALA A 139 6.49 7.22 -10.10
CA ALA A 139 7.43 7.48 -11.19
C ALA A 139 8.60 6.48 -11.15
N ALA A 140 9.23 6.31 -9.99
CA ALA A 140 10.37 5.41 -9.82
C ALA A 140 10.02 3.94 -10.13
N MET A 141 8.86 3.45 -9.69
CA MET A 141 8.51 2.04 -9.76
C MET A 141 7.82 1.61 -11.07
N THR A 142 7.11 2.53 -11.72
CA THR A 142 6.41 2.28 -12.99
C THR A 142 7.24 2.69 -14.20
N GLY A 143 8.20 3.60 -14.04
CA GLY A 143 8.89 4.23 -15.16
C GLY A 143 8.01 5.21 -15.94
N ALA A 144 6.84 5.59 -15.42
CA ALA A 144 5.97 6.60 -16.01
C ALA A 144 6.38 8.02 -15.58
N ALA A 145 6.04 9.01 -16.40
CA ALA A 145 5.91 10.38 -15.93
C ALA A 145 4.67 10.47 -15.03
N VAL A 146 4.75 11.20 -13.93
CA VAL A 146 3.60 11.47 -13.06
C VAL A 146 3.38 12.97 -12.98
N LEU A 147 2.21 13.45 -13.41
CA LEU A 147 1.81 14.84 -13.30
C LEU A 147 0.89 14.99 -12.09
N SER A 148 1.43 15.49 -10.98
CA SER A 148 0.66 15.80 -9.76
C SER A 148 0.03 17.19 -9.89
N VAL A 149 -1.28 17.29 -9.74
CA VAL A 149 -2.05 18.54 -9.96
C VAL A 149 -2.63 19.05 -8.64
N HIS A 150 -2.39 20.33 -8.35
CA HIS A 150 -2.96 21.04 -7.21
C HIS A 150 -4.26 21.76 -7.62
N TYR A 151 -5.39 21.11 -7.37
CA TYR A 151 -6.72 21.63 -7.68
C TYR A 151 -7.13 22.73 -6.68
N ARG A 152 -8.10 23.57 -7.05
CA ARG A 152 -8.66 24.56 -6.13
C ARG A 152 -9.39 23.89 -4.96
N GLN A 153 -9.19 24.43 -3.76
CA GLN A 153 -9.69 23.83 -2.51
C GLN A 153 -10.76 24.69 -1.85
N GLY A 154 -11.64 24.03 -1.09
CA GLY A 154 -12.58 24.68 -0.19
C GLY A 154 -11.88 25.17 1.10
N PRO A 155 -12.47 26.14 1.82
CA PRO A 155 -13.77 26.76 1.57
C PRO A 155 -13.76 27.88 0.52
N GLU A 156 -12.59 28.30 0.02
CA GLU A 156 -12.47 29.38 -0.96
C GLU A 156 -13.08 29.00 -2.32
N ASN A 157 -12.93 27.73 -2.70
CA ASN A 157 -13.50 27.16 -3.91
C ASN A 157 -14.17 25.83 -3.55
N ARG A 158 -15.44 25.93 -3.12
CA ARG A 158 -16.25 24.76 -2.77
C ARG A 158 -16.58 23.92 -4.00
N PHE A 159 -17.12 22.74 -3.77
CA PHE A 159 -17.66 21.86 -4.81
C PHE A 159 -18.56 22.65 -5.80
N PRO A 160 -18.40 22.48 -7.12
CA PRO A 160 -17.62 21.43 -7.80
C PRO A 160 -16.21 21.82 -8.24
N ALA A 161 -15.59 22.86 -7.69
CA ALA A 161 -14.34 23.43 -8.22
C ALA A 161 -13.21 22.40 -8.42
N ALA A 162 -12.93 21.55 -7.42
CA ALA A 162 -11.89 20.52 -7.51
C ALA A 162 -12.20 19.46 -8.59
N HIS A 163 -13.47 19.07 -8.74
CA HIS A 163 -13.93 18.11 -9.74
C HIS A 163 -13.79 18.66 -11.16
N ASP A 164 -14.17 19.92 -11.36
CA ASP A 164 -14.05 20.58 -12.65
C ASP A 164 -12.57 20.79 -13.02
N ASP A 165 -11.74 21.18 -12.04
CA ASP A 165 -10.29 21.33 -12.20
C ASP A 165 -9.60 20.02 -12.56
N ALA A 166 -10.01 18.89 -11.94
CA ALA A 166 -9.43 17.59 -12.26
C ALA A 166 -9.66 17.19 -13.73
N VAL A 167 -10.88 17.40 -14.24
CA VAL A 167 -11.22 17.12 -15.65
C VAL A 167 -10.49 18.08 -16.60
N ALA A 168 -10.41 19.37 -16.25
CA ALA A 168 -9.68 20.36 -17.05
C ALA A 168 -8.18 20.03 -17.12
N ALA A 169 -7.56 19.72 -15.99
CA ALA A 169 -6.15 19.36 -15.93
C ALA A 169 -5.84 18.07 -16.69
N TYR A 170 -6.73 17.07 -16.64
CA TYR A 170 -6.58 15.85 -17.44
C TYR A 170 -6.64 16.14 -18.95
N ARG A 171 -7.59 16.97 -19.38
CA ARG A 171 -7.68 17.44 -20.77
C ARG A 171 -6.40 18.16 -21.20
N TRP A 172 -5.88 19.05 -20.35
CA TRP A 172 -4.63 19.76 -20.60
C TRP A 172 -3.45 18.79 -20.73
N ALA A 173 -3.36 17.80 -19.82
CA ALA A 173 -2.29 16.82 -19.80
C ALA A 173 -2.24 15.98 -21.09
N ILE A 174 -3.41 15.54 -21.59
CA ILE A 174 -3.50 14.82 -22.88
C ILE A 174 -3.02 15.72 -24.03
N ALA A 175 -3.51 16.95 -24.11
CA ALA A 175 -3.15 17.89 -25.17
C ALA A 175 -1.65 18.25 -25.17
N ASN A 176 -1.01 18.23 -23.99
CA ASN A 176 0.39 18.60 -23.81
C ASN A 176 1.33 17.42 -23.54
N ALA A 177 0.86 16.16 -23.69
CA ALA A 177 1.62 14.98 -23.31
C ALA A 177 3.03 14.93 -23.93
N ARG A 178 3.18 15.34 -25.20
CA ARG A 178 4.48 15.40 -25.88
C ARG A 178 5.45 16.38 -25.21
N GLN A 179 4.96 17.54 -24.76
CA GLN A 179 5.77 18.54 -24.04
C GLN A 179 6.17 18.05 -22.64
N LEU A 180 5.36 17.16 -22.05
CA LEU A 180 5.67 16.46 -20.80
C LEU A 180 6.66 15.29 -21.01
N GLY A 181 7.10 15.02 -22.25
CA GLY A 181 7.93 13.87 -22.57
C GLY A 181 7.19 12.54 -22.46
N ALA A 182 5.86 12.57 -22.59
CA ALA A 182 4.96 11.45 -22.39
C ALA A 182 4.16 11.05 -23.65
N ASN A 183 3.64 9.82 -23.63
CA ASN A 183 2.81 9.24 -24.67
C ASN A 183 1.32 9.39 -24.27
N PRO A 184 0.50 10.10 -25.06
CA PRO A 184 -0.93 10.27 -24.77
C PRO A 184 -1.77 9.01 -25.00
N GLU A 185 -1.18 7.92 -25.49
CA GLU A 185 -1.85 6.62 -25.70
C GLU A 185 -1.57 5.61 -24.57
N ARG A 186 -0.81 6.01 -23.54
CA ARG A 186 -0.48 5.17 -22.38
C ARG A 186 -0.74 5.98 -21.12
N LEU A 187 -2.00 6.04 -20.71
CA LEU A 187 -2.50 6.95 -19.70
C LEU A 187 -3.03 6.18 -18.50
N ALA A 188 -2.70 6.62 -17.29
CA ALA A 188 -3.45 6.23 -16.11
C ALA A 188 -3.82 7.48 -15.30
N VAL A 189 -4.85 7.32 -14.48
CA VAL A 189 -5.26 8.32 -13.49
C VAL A 189 -5.09 7.73 -12.11
N ALA A 190 -4.59 8.52 -11.17
CA ALA A 190 -4.32 8.09 -9.82
C ALA A 190 -4.72 9.15 -8.81
N GLY A 191 -5.07 8.73 -7.60
CA GLY A 191 -5.23 9.66 -6.50
C GLY A 191 -5.53 8.99 -5.18
N GLU A 192 -5.44 9.77 -4.13
CA GLU A 192 -5.57 9.31 -2.76
C GLU A 192 -6.71 10.05 -2.05
N SER A 193 -7.55 9.34 -1.28
CA SER A 193 -8.65 9.94 -0.53
C SER A 193 -9.60 10.74 -1.44
N ALA A 194 -9.76 12.05 -1.20
CA ALA A 194 -10.42 12.98 -2.11
C ALA A 194 -9.86 12.96 -3.54
N GLY A 195 -8.56 12.79 -3.72
CA GLY A 195 -7.93 12.62 -5.03
C GLY A 195 -8.28 11.29 -5.70
N GLY A 196 -8.52 10.23 -4.93
CA GLY A 196 -9.01 8.95 -5.45
C GLY A 196 -10.42 9.07 -6.01
N ASN A 197 -11.26 9.89 -5.36
CA ASN A 197 -12.56 10.29 -5.90
C ASN A 197 -12.43 11.03 -7.24
N LEU A 198 -11.51 12.01 -7.30
CA LEU A 198 -11.25 12.79 -8.52
C LEU A 198 -10.77 11.89 -9.67
N ALA A 199 -9.86 10.96 -9.42
CA ALA A 199 -9.34 10.04 -10.43
C ALA A 199 -10.46 9.19 -11.07
N ILE A 200 -11.36 8.64 -10.26
CA ILE A 200 -12.52 7.88 -10.76
C ILE A 200 -13.46 8.79 -11.56
N ASN A 201 -13.72 10.01 -11.07
CA ASN A 201 -14.57 10.97 -11.79
C ASN A 201 -13.98 11.36 -13.15
N VAL A 202 -12.67 11.54 -13.24
CA VAL A 202 -12.00 11.85 -14.50
C VAL A 202 -12.15 10.69 -15.48
N ALA A 203 -12.00 9.44 -15.03
CA ALA A 203 -12.24 8.28 -15.89
C ALA A 203 -13.69 8.20 -16.39
N ILE A 204 -14.66 8.54 -15.53
CA ILE A 204 -16.07 8.60 -15.92
C ILE A 204 -16.32 9.75 -16.91
N ALA A 205 -15.79 10.95 -16.65
CA ALA A 205 -15.90 12.09 -17.55
C ALA A 205 -15.24 11.83 -18.91
N ALA A 206 -14.13 11.08 -18.94
CA ALA A 206 -13.48 10.67 -20.17
C ALA A 206 -14.27 9.60 -20.93
N ARG A 207 -14.92 8.67 -20.22
CA ARG A 207 -15.82 7.68 -20.81
C ARG A 207 -17.03 8.35 -21.49
N ASP A 208 -17.64 9.31 -20.79
CA ASP A 208 -18.90 9.97 -21.17
C ASP A 208 -18.69 11.13 -22.15
N GLY A 209 -17.48 11.70 -22.18
CA GLY A 209 -17.11 12.82 -23.04
C GLY A 209 -16.25 12.43 -24.24
N ASN A 210 -15.82 13.43 -25.00
CA ASN A 210 -14.86 13.28 -26.11
C ASN A 210 -13.43 13.53 -25.62
N LEU A 211 -12.98 12.70 -24.66
CA LEU A 211 -11.60 12.69 -24.17
C LEU A 211 -11.00 11.31 -24.35
N THR A 212 -9.67 11.24 -24.53
CA THR A 212 -8.95 9.98 -24.44
C THR A 212 -9.21 9.35 -23.08
N ARG A 213 -9.61 8.08 -23.06
CA ARG A 213 -9.88 7.35 -21.81
C ARG A 213 -8.55 6.95 -21.18
N PRO A 214 -8.40 7.01 -19.85
CA PRO A 214 -7.26 6.40 -19.20
C PRO A 214 -7.35 4.88 -19.33
N ASP A 215 -6.21 4.23 -19.42
CA ASP A 215 -6.06 2.77 -19.50
C ASP A 215 -6.18 2.10 -18.13
N HIS A 216 -6.02 2.87 -17.04
CA HIS A 216 -6.15 2.37 -15.66
C HIS A 216 -6.52 3.49 -14.67
N VAL A 217 -7.22 3.12 -13.59
CA VAL A 217 -7.49 3.99 -12.43
C VAL A 217 -6.86 3.39 -11.18
N LEU A 218 -6.00 4.14 -10.48
CA LEU A 218 -5.56 3.82 -9.12
C LEU A 218 -6.27 4.75 -8.12
N ALA A 219 -7.14 4.19 -7.29
CA ALA A 219 -7.84 4.92 -6.24
C ALA A 219 -7.41 4.39 -4.87
N VAL A 220 -6.61 5.17 -4.16
CA VAL A 220 -6.12 4.80 -2.83
C VAL A 220 -7.07 5.40 -1.78
N TYR A 221 -7.65 4.53 -0.93
CA TYR A 221 -8.65 4.79 0.10
C TYR A 221 -9.63 5.92 -0.29
N PRO A 222 -10.29 5.79 -1.45
CA PRO A 222 -11.02 6.91 -2.02
C PRO A 222 -12.19 7.32 -1.12
N ILE A 223 -12.47 8.63 -1.06
CA ILE A 223 -13.81 9.08 -0.68
C ILE A 223 -14.76 8.60 -1.78
N ALA A 224 -15.65 7.68 -1.46
CA ALA A 224 -16.53 7.03 -2.42
C ALA A 224 -18.01 7.17 -2.06
N GLY A 225 -18.34 7.52 -0.82
CA GLY A 225 -19.70 7.65 -0.34
C GLY A 225 -19.94 8.92 0.45
N ALA A 226 -21.18 9.06 0.91
CA ALA A 226 -21.63 10.17 1.74
C ALA A 226 -22.32 9.68 3.03
N ASP A 227 -22.39 8.37 3.27
CA ASP A 227 -22.98 7.79 4.47
C ASP A 227 -21.91 7.66 5.56
N THR A 228 -21.98 8.54 6.56
CA THR A 228 -21.07 8.56 7.72
C THR A 228 -21.49 7.58 8.83
N ASN A 229 -22.44 6.68 8.58
CA ASN A 229 -22.91 5.67 9.52
C ASN A 229 -22.56 4.23 9.11
N THR A 230 -21.73 4.04 8.09
CA THR A 230 -21.26 2.71 7.68
C THR A 230 -20.46 2.01 8.81
N PRO A 231 -20.32 0.67 8.79
CA PRO A 231 -19.62 -0.07 9.84
C PRO A 231 -18.20 0.47 10.14
N SER A 232 -17.42 0.80 9.10
CA SER A 232 -16.07 1.34 9.30
C SER A 232 -16.05 2.75 9.90
N TYR A 233 -17.04 3.60 9.63
CA TYR A 233 -17.17 4.90 10.28
C TYR A 233 -17.47 4.77 11.78
N GLN A 234 -18.22 3.74 12.19
CA GLN A 234 -18.50 3.46 13.60
C GLN A 234 -17.29 2.85 14.29
N GLU A 235 -16.65 1.86 13.68
CA GLU A 235 -15.45 1.17 14.18
C GLU A 235 -14.26 2.13 14.34
N ASN A 236 -14.05 3.03 13.37
CA ASN A 236 -12.91 3.93 13.29
C ASN A 236 -13.28 5.38 13.61
N ALA A 237 -14.33 5.62 14.40
CA ALA A 237 -14.84 6.96 14.67
C ALA A 237 -13.79 7.93 15.23
N ASN A 238 -12.82 7.41 16.00
CA ASN A 238 -11.74 8.16 16.64
C ASN A 238 -10.36 7.82 16.07
N ALA A 239 -10.28 7.24 14.87
CA ALA A 239 -9.00 6.91 14.25
C ALA A 239 -8.18 8.16 13.93
N LEU A 240 -6.86 7.96 13.82
CA LEU A 240 -5.91 8.97 13.38
C LEU A 240 -5.26 8.52 12.05
N PRO A 241 -4.88 9.44 11.16
CA PRO A 241 -5.15 10.89 11.24
C PRO A 241 -6.58 11.26 10.87
N LEU A 242 -7.38 10.32 10.34
CA LEU A 242 -8.74 10.56 9.89
C LEU A 242 -9.78 9.95 10.84
N SER A 243 -10.55 10.81 11.49
CA SER A 243 -11.68 10.45 12.35
C SER A 243 -13.02 10.74 11.64
N ARG A 244 -14.13 10.29 12.24
CA ARG A 244 -15.47 10.70 11.79
C ARG A 244 -15.65 12.22 11.89
N GLY A 245 -15.19 12.82 12.99
CA GLY A 245 -15.24 14.28 13.19
C GLY A 245 -14.44 15.05 12.14
N ALA A 246 -13.29 14.52 11.72
CA ALA A 246 -12.50 15.09 10.63
C ALA A 246 -13.27 15.05 9.30
N MET A 247 -13.97 13.95 8.98
CA MET A 247 -14.80 13.88 7.78
C MET A 247 -15.96 14.88 7.80
N GLU A 248 -16.62 15.06 8.94
CA GLU A 248 -17.67 16.08 9.10
C GLU A 248 -17.10 17.51 8.89
N TRP A 249 -15.89 17.76 9.39
CA TRP A 249 -15.16 19.01 9.15
C TRP A 249 -14.82 19.21 7.66
N PHE A 250 -14.36 18.17 6.96
CA PHE A 250 -14.10 18.26 5.51
C PHE A 250 -15.37 18.57 4.74
N VAL A 251 -16.48 17.88 5.03
CA VAL A 251 -17.79 18.15 4.40
C VAL A 251 -18.21 19.61 4.61
N LYS A 252 -18.10 20.12 5.84
CA LYS A 252 -18.46 21.51 6.17
C LYS A 252 -17.66 22.55 5.36
N ASN A 253 -16.40 22.25 5.04
CA ASN A 253 -15.51 23.19 4.35
C ASN A 253 -15.47 22.98 2.82
N ALA A 254 -15.77 21.78 2.33
CA ALA A 254 -15.76 21.46 0.90
C ALA A 254 -17.08 21.80 0.18
N PHE A 255 -18.22 21.84 0.88
CA PHE A 255 -19.55 21.96 0.27
C PHE A 255 -20.33 23.16 0.81
N ASP A 256 -21.13 23.84 0.00
CA ASP A 256 -22.04 24.91 0.46
C ASP A 256 -23.08 24.39 1.45
N ASN A 257 -23.51 23.15 1.26
CA ASN A 257 -24.39 22.44 2.18
C ASN A 257 -24.16 20.92 2.08
N ALA A 258 -24.49 20.19 3.15
CA ALA A 258 -24.22 18.75 3.25
C ALA A 258 -24.92 17.90 2.17
N SER A 259 -26.01 18.38 1.57
CA SER A 259 -26.73 17.61 0.53
C SER A 259 -25.92 17.49 -0.77
N GLN A 260 -24.98 18.40 -1.03
CA GLN A 260 -24.07 18.31 -2.18
C GLN A 260 -23.17 17.08 -2.11
N ALA A 261 -22.93 16.51 -0.92
CA ALA A 261 -22.20 15.24 -0.80
C ALA A 261 -22.93 14.07 -1.48
N GLN A 262 -24.23 14.19 -1.74
CA GLN A 262 -25.02 13.20 -2.48
C GLN A 262 -24.91 13.34 -4.01
N ASP A 263 -24.27 14.39 -4.52
CA ASP A 263 -24.01 14.54 -5.96
C ASP A 263 -23.23 13.30 -6.45
N PRO A 264 -23.57 12.71 -7.61
CA PRO A 264 -22.91 11.51 -8.13
C PRO A 264 -21.42 11.67 -8.43
N ARG A 265 -20.90 12.91 -8.46
CA ARG A 265 -19.46 13.19 -8.52
C ARG A 265 -18.78 13.05 -7.16
N VAL A 266 -19.50 13.11 -6.06
CA VAL A 266 -18.97 12.86 -4.71
C VAL A 266 -19.32 11.44 -4.28
N ASN A 267 -20.61 11.11 -4.29
CA ASN A 267 -21.16 9.81 -3.91
C ASN A 267 -21.04 8.80 -5.08
N LEU A 268 -19.83 8.27 -5.28
CA LEU A 268 -19.54 7.26 -6.30
C LEU A 268 -20.31 5.95 -6.04
N VAL A 269 -20.50 5.55 -4.78
CA VAL A 269 -21.30 4.37 -4.43
C VAL A 269 -22.80 4.55 -4.73
N GLY A 270 -23.26 5.78 -4.95
CA GLY A 270 -24.63 6.09 -5.41
C GLY A 270 -24.76 6.27 -6.92
N ARG A 271 -23.67 6.16 -7.69
CA ARG A 271 -23.69 6.49 -9.13
C ARG A 271 -24.45 5.47 -9.97
N ASN A 272 -25.29 5.93 -10.90
CA ASN A 272 -26.15 5.04 -11.68
C ASN A 272 -25.39 4.15 -12.68
N ASP A 273 -24.30 4.65 -13.29
CA ASP A 273 -23.59 3.92 -14.33
C ASP A 273 -22.07 3.94 -14.15
N LEU A 274 -21.53 2.78 -13.77
CA LEU A 274 -20.09 2.52 -13.63
C LEU A 274 -19.55 1.62 -14.76
N ARG A 275 -20.37 1.23 -15.74
CA ARG A 275 -19.96 0.31 -16.81
C ARG A 275 -18.95 0.98 -17.74
N GLY A 276 -18.09 0.18 -18.37
CA GLY A 276 -17.16 0.67 -19.39
C GLY A 276 -16.06 1.59 -18.88
N LEU A 277 -15.83 1.63 -17.55
CA LEU A 277 -14.61 2.19 -16.98
C LEU A 277 -13.41 1.28 -17.25
N PRO A 278 -12.18 1.85 -17.32
CA PRO A 278 -10.97 1.04 -17.41
C PRO A 278 -10.79 0.19 -16.14
N PRO A 279 -9.84 -0.76 -16.14
CA PRO A 279 -9.46 -1.47 -14.93
C PRO A 279 -9.19 -0.52 -13.75
N VAL A 280 -9.69 -0.88 -12.58
CA VAL A 280 -9.60 -0.08 -11.35
C VAL A 280 -8.84 -0.87 -10.28
N THR A 281 -7.87 -0.22 -9.66
CA THR A 281 -7.22 -0.72 -8.44
C THR A 281 -7.66 0.13 -7.27
N ILE A 282 -8.18 -0.52 -6.23
CA ILE A 282 -8.54 0.12 -4.97
C ILE A 282 -7.60 -0.38 -3.86
N VAL A 283 -6.94 0.56 -3.18
CA VAL A 283 -6.15 0.27 -1.98
C VAL A 283 -6.93 0.76 -0.78
N SER A 284 -7.03 -0.01 0.30
CA SER A 284 -7.74 0.40 1.51
C SER A 284 -6.86 0.21 2.74
N ALA A 285 -7.07 1.04 3.76
CA ALA A 285 -6.50 0.84 5.09
C ALA A 285 -7.49 0.09 5.99
N GLN A 286 -7.00 -0.73 6.92
CA GLN A 286 -7.87 -1.41 7.89
C GLN A 286 -8.50 -0.41 8.87
N ILE A 287 -7.73 0.56 9.35
CA ILE A 287 -8.15 1.51 10.39
C ILE A 287 -8.51 2.84 9.71
N ASP A 288 -9.67 2.84 9.06
CA ASP A 288 -10.10 3.94 8.18
C ASP A 288 -11.62 4.04 8.16
N PRO A 289 -12.22 5.20 8.48
CA PRO A 289 -13.64 5.44 8.30
C PRO A 289 -14.14 5.14 6.87
N LEU A 290 -13.32 5.37 5.84
CA LEU A 290 -13.70 5.22 4.43
C LEU A 290 -13.64 3.76 3.91
N ARG A 291 -13.22 2.80 4.75
CA ARG A 291 -13.02 1.40 4.33
C ARG A 291 -14.29 0.80 3.72
N SER A 292 -15.43 0.92 4.38
CA SER A 292 -16.70 0.32 3.91
C SER A 292 -17.21 0.93 2.60
N GLU A 293 -17.01 2.22 2.36
CA GLU A 293 -17.41 2.82 1.08
C GLU A 293 -16.48 2.42 -0.08
N GLY A 294 -15.19 2.21 0.18
CA GLY A 294 -14.26 1.61 -0.79
C GLY A 294 -14.63 0.14 -1.14
N GLU A 295 -15.00 -0.66 -0.14
CA GLU A 295 -15.51 -2.03 -0.34
C GLU A 295 -16.82 -2.03 -1.14
N THR A 296 -17.74 -1.12 -0.82
CA THR A 296 -19.02 -0.96 -1.53
C THR A 296 -18.77 -0.56 -2.99
N LEU A 297 -17.90 0.42 -3.24
CA LEU A 297 -17.53 0.84 -4.58
C LEU A 297 -16.91 -0.32 -5.39
N THR A 298 -16.05 -1.12 -4.76
CA THR A 298 -15.46 -2.32 -5.38
C THR A 298 -16.55 -3.30 -5.83
N ALA A 299 -17.53 -3.59 -4.98
CA ALA A 299 -18.65 -4.45 -5.34
C ALA A 299 -19.43 -3.89 -6.54
N ARG A 300 -19.76 -2.60 -6.51
CA ARG A 300 -20.52 -1.95 -7.61
C ARG A 300 -19.76 -1.90 -8.93
N LEU A 301 -18.44 -1.68 -8.90
CA LEU A 301 -17.60 -1.75 -10.10
C LEU A 301 -17.59 -3.16 -10.69
N ARG A 302 -17.49 -4.19 -9.84
CA ARG A 302 -17.52 -5.59 -10.26
C ARG A 302 -18.88 -5.96 -10.87
N GLU A 303 -19.97 -5.54 -10.25
CA GLU A 303 -21.34 -5.70 -10.79
C GLU A 303 -21.52 -5.01 -12.14
N ALA A 304 -20.87 -3.86 -12.34
CA ALA A 304 -20.84 -3.14 -13.60
C ALA A 304 -19.90 -3.76 -14.67
N GLY A 305 -19.26 -4.90 -14.37
CA GLY A 305 -18.37 -5.62 -15.29
C GLY A 305 -16.99 -4.98 -15.46
N VAL A 306 -16.56 -4.11 -14.55
CA VAL A 306 -15.23 -3.49 -14.55
C VAL A 306 -14.21 -4.47 -13.94
N ASP A 307 -13.02 -4.60 -14.53
CA ASP A 307 -11.88 -5.30 -13.90
C ASP A 307 -11.41 -4.50 -12.68
N VAL A 308 -11.94 -4.86 -11.50
CA VAL A 308 -11.61 -4.21 -10.24
C VAL A 308 -10.90 -5.17 -9.30
N GLN A 309 -9.75 -4.73 -8.78
CA GLN A 309 -9.06 -5.40 -7.68
C GLN A 309 -8.91 -4.46 -6.49
N GLN A 310 -9.25 -4.96 -5.31
CA GLN A 310 -9.12 -4.26 -4.05
C GLN A 310 -8.20 -5.02 -3.10
N ARG A 311 -7.36 -4.32 -2.35
CA ARG A 311 -6.67 -4.87 -1.16
C ARG A 311 -6.77 -3.94 0.02
N THR A 312 -7.14 -4.49 1.17
CA THR A 312 -7.11 -3.82 2.48
C THR A 312 -5.85 -4.23 3.22
N TYR A 313 -5.09 -3.26 3.72
CA TYR A 313 -3.82 -3.49 4.40
C TYR A 313 -4.03 -3.49 5.93
N PRO A 314 -3.79 -4.62 6.63
CA PRO A 314 -3.94 -4.70 8.07
C PRO A 314 -2.97 -3.78 8.81
N GLY A 315 -3.41 -3.23 9.95
CA GLY A 315 -2.59 -2.38 10.81
C GLY A 315 -2.24 -1.00 10.23
N THR A 316 -2.71 -0.66 9.03
CA THR A 316 -2.51 0.68 8.44
C THR A 316 -3.71 1.59 8.68
N THR A 317 -3.47 2.90 8.70
CA THR A 317 -4.49 3.93 8.82
C THR A 317 -4.71 4.66 7.49
N HIS A 318 -5.73 5.53 7.43
CA HIS A 318 -5.81 6.54 6.36
C HIS A 318 -4.48 7.31 6.23
N GLU A 319 -4.14 7.77 5.02
CA GLU A 319 -2.87 8.45 4.65
C GLU A 319 -1.62 7.55 4.55
N PHE A 320 -1.72 6.23 4.75
CA PHE A 320 -0.51 5.39 4.82
C PHE A 320 0.27 5.22 3.51
N PHE A 321 -0.33 5.45 2.34
CA PHE A 321 0.23 4.96 1.07
C PHE A 321 1.57 5.60 0.71
N GLY A 322 1.76 6.89 1.02
CA GLY A 322 3.03 7.61 0.83
C GLY A 322 4.14 7.24 1.83
N MET A 323 3.88 6.35 2.79
CA MET A 323 4.78 6.05 3.92
C MET A 323 5.72 4.86 3.70
N ALA A 324 5.89 4.38 2.46
CA ALA A 324 6.60 3.13 2.15
C ALA A 324 8.07 3.06 2.61
N ALA A 325 8.69 4.19 2.93
CA ALA A 325 10.05 4.21 3.51
C ALA A 325 10.07 3.73 4.98
N VAL A 326 8.95 3.79 5.70
CA VAL A 326 8.88 3.51 7.14
C VAL A 326 7.75 2.58 7.55
N VAL A 327 6.74 2.36 6.69
CA VAL A 327 5.59 1.46 6.94
C VAL A 327 5.59 0.33 5.91
N GLU A 328 5.66 -0.93 6.37
CA GLU A 328 5.69 -2.11 5.51
C GLU A 328 4.39 -2.26 4.70
N GLY A 329 3.24 -2.04 5.34
CA GLY A 329 1.94 -2.07 4.66
C GLY A 329 1.89 -1.11 3.47
N ALA A 330 2.50 0.08 3.60
CA ALA A 330 2.60 1.06 2.51
C ALA A 330 3.49 0.57 1.37
N GLN A 331 4.63 -0.05 1.68
CA GLN A 331 5.50 -0.67 0.68
C GLN A 331 4.77 -1.76 -0.12
N GLN A 332 4.04 -2.64 0.57
CA GLN A 332 3.25 -3.70 -0.05
C GLN A 332 2.09 -3.13 -0.89
N ALA A 333 1.47 -2.03 -0.45
CA ALA A 333 0.44 -1.31 -1.20
C ALA A 333 0.97 -0.68 -2.48
N GLN A 334 2.12 -0.01 -2.43
CA GLN A 334 2.76 0.54 -3.63
C GLN A 334 3.17 -0.55 -4.61
N ALA A 335 3.69 -1.69 -4.13
CA ALA A 335 4.03 -2.82 -4.98
C ALA A 335 2.80 -3.38 -5.72
N PHE A 336 1.68 -3.56 -5.02
CA PHE A 336 0.41 -3.99 -5.62
C PHE A 336 -0.13 -2.96 -6.63
N ALA A 337 -0.09 -1.67 -6.30
CA ALA A 337 -0.52 -0.62 -7.22
C ALA A 337 0.29 -0.64 -8.52
N VAL A 338 1.62 -0.79 -8.41
CA VAL A 338 2.53 -0.86 -9.57
C VAL A 338 2.31 -2.14 -10.38
N GLU A 339 2.10 -3.27 -9.73
CA GLU A 339 1.74 -4.54 -10.39
C GLU A 339 0.51 -4.35 -11.28
N ARG A 340 -0.53 -3.67 -10.76
CA ARG A 340 -1.77 -3.42 -11.50
C ARG A 340 -1.66 -2.36 -12.58
N LEU A 341 -0.82 -1.34 -12.38
CA LEU A 341 -0.62 -0.25 -13.35
C LEU A 341 0.21 -0.67 -14.57
N ARG A 342 1.19 -1.58 -14.40
CA ARG A 342 2.15 -1.92 -15.47
C ARG A 342 1.54 -2.36 -16.80
N PRO A 343 0.51 -3.24 -16.85
CA PRO A 343 -0.10 -3.66 -18.10
C PRO A 343 -0.65 -2.48 -18.92
N ALA A 344 -1.36 -1.56 -18.27
CA ALA A 344 -1.93 -0.37 -18.88
C ALA A 344 -0.85 0.62 -19.33
N LEU A 345 0.22 0.73 -18.56
CA LEU A 345 1.34 1.60 -18.89
C LEU A 345 2.30 0.95 -19.90
N GLY A 346 1.94 -0.15 -20.58
CA GLY A 346 2.76 -0.79 -21.61
C GLY A 346 4.06 -1.42 -21.09
N GLY A 347 4.15 -1.66 -19.78
CA GLY A 347 5.20 -2.50 -19.21
C GLY A 347 4.80 -3.96 -19.38
N GLN A 348 5.69 -4.80 -19.92
CA GLN A 348 5.62 -6.22 -19.56
C GLN A 348 5.69 -6.30 -18.03
N ALA A 349 4.99 -7.27 -17.43
CA ALA A 349 5.24 -7.63 -16.03
C ALA A 349 6.76 -7.70 -15.84
N PRO A 350 7.32 -7.17 -14.74
CA PRO A 350 8.76 -7.26 -14.57
C PRO A 350 9.12 -8.74 -14.69
N ALA A 351 10.16 -9.06 -15.46
CA ALA A 351 10.87 -10.28 -15.18
C ALA A 351 11.17 -10.27 -13.66
N PRO A 352 11.00 -11.39 -12.94
CA PRO A 352 11.36 -11.45 -11.52
C PRO A 352 12.74 -10.80 -11.36
N ALA A 353 12.83 -9.84 -10.43
CA ALA A 353 13.91 -8.86 -10.39
C ALA A 353 15.28 -9.50 -10.63
N GLN A 354 15.88 -9.20 -11.79
CA GLN A 354 17.29 -9.43 -12.01
C GLN A 354 18.06 -8.51 -11.03
N PRO A 355 19.03 -9.04 -10.26
CA PRO A 355 19.75 -8.25 -9.27
C PRO A 355 20.50 -7.09 -9.94
N VAL A 356 20.54 -5.96 -9.25
CA VAL A 356 21.35 -4.79 -9.62
C VAL A 356 22.82 -5.23 -9.67
N ALA A 357 23.41 -5.22 -10.86
CA ALA A 357 24.83 -5.46 -11.04
C ALA A 357 25.64 -4.33 -10.39
N THR A 358 26.28 -4.63 -9.27
CA THR A 358 27.47 -3.92 -8.83
C THR A 358 28.64 -4.37 -9.71
N ASN A 359 29.44 -3.43 -10.21
CA ASN A 359 30.68 -3.75 -10.92
C ASN A 359 31.69 -4.36 -9.93
N ALA A 360 31.72 -5.69 -9.84
CA ALA A 360 32.81 -6.56 -9.43
C ALA A 360 32.46 -8.00 -9.89
N PRO A 361 33.44 -8.87 -10.22
CA PRO A 361 33.35 -9.78 -11.37
C PRO A 361 32.38 -10.96 -11.23
N ALA A 362 31.98 -11.45 -12.41
CA ALA A 362 31.15 -12.62 -12.67
C ALA A 362 31.42 -13.84 -11.76
N ASN A 363 30.44 -14.19 -10.92
CA ASN A 363 29.93 -15.54 -10.64
C ASN A 363 29.22 -15.55 -9.29
N ALA A 364 27.88 -15.60 -9.30
CA ALA A 364 27.12 -16.11 -8.17
C ALA A 364 25.99 -16.98 -8.74
N ALA A 365 26.24 -18.29 -8.74
CA ALA A 365 25.33 -19.31 -9.21
C ALA A 365 24.06 -19.38 -8.34
N ALA A 366 22.94 -19.75 -8.96
CA ALA A 366 21.81 -20.34 -8.25
C ALA A 366 22.33 -21.45 -7.33
N VAL A 367 21.83 -21.54 -6.08
CA VAL A 367 22.15 -22.69 -5.22
C VAL A 367 21.74 -23.93 -6.01
N PRO A 368 22.69 -24.79 -6.44
CA PRO A 368 22.35 -26.00 -7.17
C PRO A 368 21.46 -26.86 -6.27
N SER A 369 20.69 -27.79 -6.84
CA SER A 369 20.11 -28.86 -6.06
C SER A 369 21.25 -29.62 -5.36
N LEU A 370 21.54 -29.25 -4.11
CA LEU A 370 22.60 -29.86 -3.31
C LEU A 370 22.31 -31.35 -3.22
N SER A 371 23.31 -32.17 -3.52
CA SER A 371 23.22 -33.59 -3.21
C SER A 371 23.08 -33.78 -1.69
N ARG A 372 22.56 -34.93 -1.27
CA ARG A 372 22.33 -35.24 0.15
C ARG A 372 23.60 -35.10 0.99
N GLU A 373 24.75 -35.45 0.42
CA GLU A 373 26.09 -35.38 1.03
C GLU A 373 26.66 -33.95 1.11
N GLU A 374 26.28 -33.07 0.20
CA GLU A 374 26.66 -31.65 0.25
C GLU A 374 25.79 -30.88 1.25
N ALA A 375 24.50 -31.22 1.31
CA ALA A 375 23.57 -30.66 2.28
C ALA A 375 23.96 -31.03 3.72
N SER A 376 24.36 -32.27 4.00
CA SER A 376 24.74 -32.68 5.37
C SER A 376 25.96 -31.93 5.92
N ARG A 377 26.83 -31.40 5.05
CA ARG A 377 28.00 -30.57 5.45
C ARG A 377 27.63 -29.16 5.92
N LEU A 378 26.39 -28.72 5.68
CA LEU A 378 25.90 -27.42 6.14
C LEU A 378 25.38 -27.45 7.58
N VAL A 379 25.19 -28.65 8.13
CA VAL A 379 24.85 -28.83 9.54
C VAL A 379 26.08 -28.47 10.39
N GLY A 380 25.91 -27.53 11.31
CA GLY A 380 26.97 -26.94 12.13
C GLY A 380 27.51 -25.60 11.60
N THR A 381 26.95 -25.09 10.48
CA THR A 381 27.36 -23.78 9.96
C THR A 381 26.81 -22.66 10.84
N ASN A 382 27.72 -21.79 11.32
CA ASN A 382 27.34 -20.57 12.02
C ASN A 382 26.69 -19.57 11.04
N LEU A 383 25.60 -18.97 11.51
CA LEU A 383 24.84 -17.96 10.80
C LEU A 383 25.09 -16.57 11.37
N VAL A 384 25.25 -15.61 10.48
CA VAL A 384 25.35 -14.18 10.80
C VAL A 384 24.19 -13.41 10.16
N GLY A 385 23.71 -12.38 10.84
CA GLY A 385 22.62 -11.50 10.38
C GLY A 385 23.12 -10.33 9.56
N ALA A 386 22.18 -9.48 9.13
CA ALA A 386 22.41 -8.36 8.21
C ALA A 386 23.45 -7.33 8.68
N ASN A 387 23.75 -7.26 9.98
CA ASN A 387 24.78 -6.39 10.56
C ASN A 387 26.01 -7.18 11.05
N ASN A 388 26.21 -8.39 10.51
CA ASN A 388 27.29 -9.33 10.86
C ASN A 388 27.25 -9.81 12.32
N GLU A 389 26.09 -9.68 12.99
CA GLU A 389 25.86 -10.24 14.32
C GLU A 389 25.64 -11.76 14.26
N LYS A 390 26.08 -12.51 15.28
CA LYS A 390 25.81 -13.95 15.33
C LYS A 390 24.32 -14.19 15.55
N THR A 391 23.64 -14.79 14.57
CA THR A 391 22.18 -15.00 14.62
C THR A 391 21.81 -16.42 15.03
N GLY A 392 22.65 -17.42 14.74
CA GLY A 392 22.42 -18.80 15.15
C GLY A 392 23.40 -19.79 14.49
N GLU A 393 23.06 -21.06 14.54
CA GLU A 393 23.78 -22.16 13.89
C GLU A 393 22.77 -23.11 13.24
N ILE A 394 23.11 -23.71 12.10
CA ILE A 394 22.25 -24.72 11.47
C ILE A 394 22.35 -26.02 12.24
N GLU A 395 21.29 -26.39 12.96
CA GLU A 395 21.21 -27.62 13.73
C GLU A 395 20.84 -28.82 12.84
N ASN A 396 19.91 -28.62 11.91
CA ASN A 396 19.43 -29.65 10.99
C ASN A 396 18.90 -29.04 9.70
N LEU A 397 18.77 -29.86 8.66
CA LEU A 397 18.11 -29.48 7.41
C LEU A 397 16.79 -30.23 7.24
N ILE A 398 15.85 -29.57 6.58
CA ILE A 398 14.52 -30.10 6.27
C ILE A 398 14.48 -30.40 4.78
N VAL A 399 14.15 -31.64 4.44
CA VAL A 399 14.02 -32.11 3.07
C VAL A 399 12.59 -32.51 2.77
N ASP A 400 12.15 -32.29 1.53
CA ASP A 400 10.88 -32.81 1.04
C ASP A 400 11.02 -34.25 0.51
N SER A 401 9.88 -34.85 0.14
CA SER A 401 9.80 -36.20 -0.43
C SER A 401 10.61 -36.42 -1.71
N THR A 402 11.05 -35.35 -2.38
CA THR A 402 11.92 -35.42 -3.57
C THR A 402 13.41 -35.36 -3.22
N GLY A 403 13.74 -35.22 -1.94
CA GLY A 403 15.10 -35.10 -1.42
C GLY A 403 15.67 -33.68 -1.49
N ARG A 404 14.86 -32.68 -1.82
CA ARG A 404 15.31 -31.27 -1.90
C ARG A 404 15.27 -30.61 -0.54
N VAL A 405 16.34 -29.88 -0.21
CA VAL A 405 16.39 -29.07 1.02
C VAL A 405 15.47 -27.86 0.88
N ARG A 406 14.51 -27.73 1.78
CA ARG A 406 13.51 -26.66 1.80
C ARG A 406 13.73 -25.64 2.90
N GLY A 407 14.27 -26.09 4.02
CA GLY A 407 14.54 -25.25 5.17
C GLY A 407 15.68 -25.76 6.03
N ALA A 408 16.08 -24.92 6.98
CA ALA A 408 17.03 -25.26 8.04
C ALA A 408 16.36 -25.05 9.39
N VAL A 409 16.65 -25.93 10.34
CA VAL A 409 16.41 -25.67 11.76
C VAL A 409 17.62 -24.86 12.22
N VAL A 410 17.37 -23.60 12.57
CA VAL A 410 18.41 -22.71 13.09
C VAL A 410 18.23 -22.64 14.59
N GLU A 411 19.31 -22.89 15.30
CA GLU A 411 19.37 -22.87 16.75
C GLU A 411 20.18 -21.67 17.23
N TRP A 412 19.76 -21.11 18.35
CA TRP A 412 20.48 -20.03 18.97
C TRP A 412 20.18 -19.83 20.46
N GLY A 413 21.11 -19.12 21.11
CA GLY A 413 21.02 -18.84 22.53
C GLY A 413 21.22 -20.10 23.38
N GLY A 414 21.35 -19.88 24.69
CA GLY A 414 21.61 -20.94 25.65
C GLY A 414 23.08 -21.08 26.05
N PHE A 415 23.32 -21.16 27.36
CA PHE A 415 24.60 -21.56 27.94
C PHE A 415 24.33 -22.85 28.72
N LEU A 416 24.99 -23.95 28.36
CA LEU A 416 24.75 -25.29 28.94
C LEU A 416 23.30 -25.80 28.79
N GLY A 417 22.61 -25.46 27.69
CA GLY A 417 21.26 -25.96 27.36
C GLY A 417 20.09 -25.20 27.99
N ILE A 418 20.34 -24.18 28.82
CA ILE A 418 19.29 -23.35 29.43
C ILE A 418 19.05 -22.10 28.56
N GLY A 419 17.85 -21.94 28.02
CA GLY A 419 17.45 -20.78 27.20
C GLY A 419 17.67 -20.93 25.70
N GLN A 420 18.03 -22.13 25.24
CA GLN A 420 18.22 -22.47 23.83
C GLN A 420 16.88 -22.45 23.08
N ARG A 421 16.84 -21.70 21.98
CA ARG A 421 15.69 -21.61 21.07
C ARG A 421 16.10 -22.08 19.69
N SER A 422 15.15 -22.68 18.98
CA SER A 422 15.31 -23.02 17.58
C SER A 422 14.04 -22.68 16.83
N ALA A 423 14.18 -22.37 15.55
CA ALA A 423 13.07 -22.18 14.63
C ALA A 423 13.44 -22.67 13.24
N ILE A 424 12.40 -22.89 12.43
CA ILE A 424 12.55 -23.27 11.04
C ILE A 424 12.67 -22.02 10.19
N VAL A 425 13.72 -21.93 9.37
CA VAL A 425 13.87 -20.86 8.37
C VAL A 425 13.94 -21.45 6.95
N PRO A 426 13.43 -20.74 5.93
CA PRO A 426 13.58 -21.13 4.54
C PRO A 426 15.04 -21.23 4.10
N MET A 427 15.39 -22.26 3.33
CA MET A 427 16.79 -22.45 2.91
C MET A 427 17.27 -21.31 1.98
N ASN A 428 16.36 -20.71 1.23
CA ASN A 428 16.64 -19.56 0.38
C ASN A 428 16.84 -18.24 1.16
N SER A 429 16.57 -18.20 2.46
CA SER A 429 16.92 -17.06 3.31
C SER A 429 18.35 -17.14 3.86
N ILE A 430 19.09 -18.22 3.57
CA ILE A 430 20.49 -18.41 3.98
C ILE A 430 21.39 -18.34 2.75
N GLN A 431 22.34 -17.40 2.76
CA GLN A 431 23.35 -17.25 1.72
C GLN A 431 24.69 -17.77 2.23
N PHE A 432 25.19 -18.85 1.63
CA PHE A 432 26.49 -19.41 2.03
C PHE A 432 27.61 -18.71 1.27
N GLN A 433 28.61 -18.24 2.03
CA GLN A 433 29.81 -17.63 1.48
C GLN A 433 30.90 -18.69 1.28
N ALA A 434 31.86 -18.40 0.40
CA ALA A 434 32.96 -19.32 0.07
C ALA A 434 33.87 -19.63 1.27
N ASP A 435 33.81 -18.83 2.34
CA ASP A 435 34.55 -19.03 3.60
C ASP A 435 33.85 -19.98 4.59
N GLY A 436 32.71 -20.56 4.20
CA GLY A 436 31.96 -21.53 5.00
C GLY A 436 30.96 -20.92 5.99
N ARG A 437 30.79 -19.59 6.03
CA ARG A 437 29.77 -18.92 6.85
C ARG A 437 28.45 -18.78 6.09
N GLY A 438 27.33 -18.88 6.80
CA GLY A 438 26.00 -18.60 6.26
C GLY A 438 25.49 -17.23 6.69
N HIS A 439 24.96 -16.45 5.77
CA HIS A 439 24.32 -15.18 6.08
C HIS A 439 22.79 -15.35 6.05
N LEU A 440 22.13 -15.13 7.18
CA LEU A 440 20.69 -15.22 7.31
C LEU A 440 20.07 -13.85 7.04
N ALA A 441 19.13 -13.78 6.11
CA ALA A 441 18.44 -12.54 5.73
C ALA A 441 17.48 -11.99 6.80
N LEU A 442 17.30 -12.72 7.91
CA LEU A 442 16.49 -12.31 9.06
C LEU A 442 17.39 -11.74 10.16
N THR A 443 16.93 -10.68 10.82
CA THR A 443 17.57 -10.18 12.03
C THR A 443 17.33 -11.11 13.21
N ARG A 444 18.10 -10.94 14.29
CA ARG A 444 17.90 -11.69 15.54
C ARG A 444 16.47 -11.59 16.09
N GLU A 445 15.89 -10.39 16.07
CA GLU A 445 14.55 -10.12 16.58
C GLU A 445 13.47 -10.83 15.73
N GLN A 446 13.60 -10.78 14.41
CA GLN A 446 12.70 -11.48 13.50
C GLN A 446 12.77 -12.99 13.68
N LEU A 447 13.98 -13.51 13.89
CA LEU A 447 14.21 -14.92 14.17
C LEU A 447 13.57 -15.36 15.50
N GLU A 448 13.58 -14.52 16.53
CA GLU A 448 12.93 -14.77 17.83
C GLU A 448 11.40 -14.73 17.79
N GLY A 449 10.84 -14.01 16.81
CA GLY A 449 9.41 -13.94 16.53
C GLY A 449 8.86 -15.15 15.77
N LEU A 450 9.72 -16.03 15.23
CA LEU A 450 9.26 -17.26 14.59
C LEU A 450 8.75 -18.28 15.62
N PRO A 451 7.76 -19.12 15.22
CA PRO A 451 7.33 -20.23 16.05
C PRO A 451 8.52 -21.12 16.44
N ARG A 452 8.57 -21.49 17.72
CA ARG A 452 9.61 -22.39 18.21
C ARG A 452 9.51 -23.73 17.48
N TYR A 453 10.64 -24.23 17.01
CA TYR A 453 10.72 -25.54 16.41
C TYR A 453 10.35 -26.63 17.41
N ASP A 454 9.45 -27.50 16.99
CA ASP A 454 9.03 -28.71 17.68
C ASP A 454 9.04 -29.84 16.66
N ARG A 455 9.82 -30.90 16.94
CA ARG A 455 10.04 -32.01 16.02
C ARG A 455 8.74 -32.73 15.68
N ASP A 456 7.82 -32.85 16.64
CA ASP A 456 6.55 -33.56 16.44
C ASP A 456 5.57 -32.75 15.58
N LYS A 457 5.86 -31.47 15.36
CA LYS A 457 5.05 -30.54 14.55
C LYS A 457 5.73 -30.11 13.25
N LEU A 458 6.78 -30.81 12.81
CA LEU A 458 7.58 -30.45 11.63
C LEU A 458 6.74 -30.17 10.38
N SER A 459 5.76 -31.03 10.08
CA SER A 459 4.91 -30.88 8.89
C SER A 459 3.96 -29.67 9.01
N GLU A 460 3.48 -29.37 10.21
CA GLU A 460 2.62 -28.20 10.46
C GLU A 460 3.41 -26.89 10.33
N LEU A 461 4.57 -26.82 10.99
CA LEU A 461 5.46 -25.67 10.92
C LEU A 461 6.00 -25.45 9.51
N GLY A 462 6.31 -26.53 8.79
CA GLY A 462 6.71 -26.48 7.38
C GLY A 462 5.63 -25.91 6.46
N ARG A 463 4.34 -26.25 6.70
CA ARG A 463 3.22 -25.63 5.96
C ARG A 463 3.12 -24.13 6.22
N GLN A 464 3.29 -23.69 7.46
CA GLN A 464 3.28 -22.26 7.80
C GLN A 464 4.42 -21.49 7.09
N GLN A 465 5.53 -22.15 6.82
CA GLN A 465 6.67 -21.59 6.08
C GLN A 465 6.60 -21.82 4.56
N GLY A 466 5.50 -22.40 4.05
CA GLY A 466 5.29 -22.63 2.61
C GLY A 466 6.07 -23.80 2.02
N PHE A 467 6.53 -24.76 2.83
CA PHE A 467 7.34 -25.89 2.36
C PHE A 467 6.52 -27.07 1.80
N GLY A 468 5.21 -27.11 2.10
CA GLY A 468 4.32 -28.21 1.72
C GLY A 468 4.30 -29.36 2.74
N ASP A 469 3.71 -30.49 2.36
CA ASP A 469 3.55 -31.69 3.20
C ASP A 469 4.64 -32.74 2.93
N ASN A 470 4.78 -33.73 3.83
CA ASN A 470 5.75 -34.84 3.76
C ASN A 470 7.22 -34.38 3.88
N LEU A 471 7.50 -33.64 4.94
CA LEU A 471 8.84 -33.17 5.28
C LEU A 471 9.55 -34.15 6.22
N GLN A 472 10.85 -34.29 6.04
CA GLN A 472 11.71 -35.08 6.92
C GLN A 472 12.96 -34.28 7.31
N LEU A 473 13.51 -34.59 8.48
CA LEU A 473 14.83 -34.11 8.83
C LEU A 473 15.87 -34.90 8.04
N LEU A 474 16.85 -34.17 7.50
CA LEU A 474 18.03 -34.78 6.92
C LEU A 474 18.90 -35.34 8.06
N HIS A 475 18.71 -36.61 8.40
CA HIS A 475 19.58 -37.30 9.36
C HIS A 475 21.03 -37.32 8.85
N LYS A 476 21.97 -37.01 9.77
CA LYS A 476 23.41 -37.05 9.55
C LYS A 476 23.89 -38.40 9.01
#